data_AF-A0A964VAG5-F1
#
_entry.id   AF-A0A964VAG5-F1
#
_cell.length_a   1.000
_cell.length_b   1.000
_cell.length_c   1.000
_cell.angle_alpha   90.00
_cell.angle_beta   90.00
_cell.angle_gamma   90.00
#
_symmetry.space_group_name_H-M   'P 1'
#
loop_
_entity.id
_entity.type
_entity.pdbx_description
1 polymer ?
#
loop_
_entity_poly.entity_id
_entity_poly.type
_entity_poly.pdbx_seq_one_letter_code
_entity_poly.pdbx_strand_id
1 'polypeptide(L)'
;MVSEFGVGRGTGGDGAIYNGNRAGAFRAGHVTLARVPTDTNTSGFGSYHSGICQFVFGDGRVAAINNTIPLNTLQLLINRQDGQVIPDY
;
A
#
# COMPACT_ATOMS: atom_id res chain seq x y z
N MET A 1 13.82 -15.17 18.62
CA MET A 1 13.78 -13.75 18.22
C MET A 1 13.07 -13.70 16.88
N VAL A 2 11.85 -13.17 16.86
CA VAL A 2 11.10 -13.00 15.60
C VAL A 2 11.68 -11.78 14.90
N SER A 3 12.26 -11.98 13.71
CA SER A 3 12.71 -10.89 12.85
C SER A 3 11.50 -10.05 12.45
N GLU A 4 11.49 -8.77 12.82
CA GLU A 4 10.52 -7.81 12.30
C GLU A 4 10.72 -7.72 10.77
N PHE A 5 9.65 -7.99 10.02
CA PHE A 5 9.62 -7.86 8.56
C PHE A 5 9.45 -6.39 8.16
N GLY A 6 10.03 -5.97 7.03
CA GLY A 6 10.11 -4.55 6.63
C GLY A 6 11.38 -3.84 7.13
N VAL A 7 11.43 -2.51 6.97
CA VAL A 7 12.59 -1.73 7.41
C VAL A 7 12.50 -1.53 8.93
N GLY A 8 13.24 -2.35 9.67
CA GLY A 8 13.18 -2.42 11.14
C GLY A 8 13.33 -1.07 11.86
N ARG A 9 12.92 -1.05 13.14
CA ARG A 9 12.79 0.11 14.05
C ARG A 9 13.93 1.16 14.07
N GLY A 10 15.11 0.89 13.52
CA GLY A 10 16.30 1.74 13.63
C GLY A 10 16.43 2.86 12.60
N THR A 11 15.72 2.80 11.46
CA THR A 11 15.94 3.73 10.32
C THR A 11 14.70 4.48 9.85
N GLY A 12 13.54 4.28 10.49
CA GLY A 12 12.30 4.94 10.10
C GLY A 12 11.05 4.14 10.43
N GLY A 13 11.15 2.81 10.38
CA GLY A 13 10.06 1.88 10.68
C GLY A 13 8.88 1.98 9.71
N ASP A 14 8.10 0.91 9.58
CA ASP A 14 6.76 1.00 9.00
C ASP A 14 5.91 1.93 9.91
N GLY A 15 5.11 2.80 9.30
CA GLY A 15 4.27 3.78 10.01
C GLY A 15 2.79 3.62 9.69
N ALA A 16 1.91 4.11 10.57
CA ALA A 16 0.49 4.18 10.26
C ALA A 16 0.23 5.23 9.18
N ILE A 17 -0.40 4.82 8.08
CA ILE A 17 -0.69 5.69 6.92
C ILE A 17 -1.79 6.71 7.24
N TYR A 18 -2.63 6.42 8.24
CA TYR A 18 -3.68 7.33 8.74
C TYR A 18 -3.52 7.58 10.25
N ASN A 19 -2.39 8.15 10.67
CA ASN A 19 -2.35 8.85 11.96
C ASN A 19 -2.03 10.34 11.73
N GLY A 20 -2.92 11.22 12.20
CA GLY A 20 -2.82 12.67 12.00
C GLY A 20 -1.67 13.35 12.74
N ASN A 21 -0.68 12.60 13.23
CA ASN A 21 0.37 13.06 14.12
C ASN A 21 1.79 12.77 13.61
N ARG A 22 1.98 12.24 12.39
CA ARG A 22 3.32 12.03 11.82
C ARG A 22 3.41 12.47 10.35
N ALA A 23 4.46 13.23 10.03
CA ALA A 23 4.83 13.53 8.65
C ALA A 23 5.30 12.22 7.97
N GLY A 24 4.57 11.77 6.95
CA GLY A 24 4.78 10.46 6.33
C GLY A 24 3.51 9.64 6.10
N ALA A 25 2.31 10.23 6.27
CA ALA A 25 1.08 9.71 5.67
C ALA A 25 1.17 9.80 4.14
N PHE A 26 2.07 9.01 3.54
CA PHE A 26 2.33 9.04 2.12
C PHE A 26 1.10 8.52 1.40
N ARG A 27 0.71 9.22 0.34
CA ARG A 27 -0.28 8.69 -0.59
C ARG A 27 0.27 7.38 -1.16
N ALA A 28 -0.46 6.29 -0.96
CA ALA A 28 -0.23 5.04 -1.66
C ALA A 28 -0.12 5.27 -3.19
N GLY A 29 0.53 4.37 -3.93
CA GLY A 29 0.47 4.28 -5.39
C GLY A 29 1.52 5.05 -6.21
N HIS A 30 2.53 5.67 -5.61
CA HIS A 30 3.75 6.02 -6.38
C HIS A 30 4.69 4.82 -6.54
N VAL A 31 4.48 3.77 -5.75
CA VAL A 31 5.21 2.51 -5.77
C VAL A 31 4.24 1.33 -5.56
N THR A 32 4.70 0.12 -5.85
CA THR A 32 3.92 -1.11 -5.69
C THR A 32 3.62 -1.42 -4.21
N LEU A 33 2.66 -2.31 -3.98
CA LEU A 33 2.40 -2.87 -2.65
C LEU A 33 3.58 -3.73 -2.17
N ALA A 34 3.71 -3.91 -0.85
CA ALA A 34 4.70 -4.82 -0.28
C ALA A 34 4.40 -6.27 -0.71
N ARG A 35 5.36 -6.91 -1.39
CA ARG A 35 5.22 -8.25 -1.99
C ARG A 35 5.95 -9.32 -1.22
N VAL A 36 7.02 -8.96 -0.51
CA VAL A 36 7.82 -9.88 0.30
C VAL A 36 8.18 -9.25 1.64
N PRO A 37 8.43 -10.06 2.69
CA PRO A 37 8.80 -9.54 4.00
C PRO A 37 10.13 -8.76 4.03
N THR A 38 10.94 -8.92 2.98
CA THR A 38 12.25 -8.26 2.80
C THR A 38 12.20 -7.07 1.86
N ASP A 39 11.01 -6.60 1.45
CA ASP A 39 10.91 -5.40 0.63
C ASP A 39 11.53 -4.22 1.39
N THR A 40 12.48 -3.55 0.76
CA THR A 40 13.17 -2.38 1.34
C THR A 40 12.46 -1.07 1.01
N ASN A 41 11.35 -1.14 0.27
CA ASN A 41 10.57 0.02 -0.12
C ASN A 41 9.67 0.48 1.04
N THR A 42 10.06 1.55 1.70
CA THR A 42 9.34 2.16 2.83
C THR A 42 8.21 3.10 2.41
N SER A 43 8.04 3.35 1.11
CA SER A 43 7.10 4.35 0.58
C SER A 43 5.79 3.73 0.08
N GLY A 44 5.68 2.40 0.11
CA GLY A 44 4.50 1.65 -0.31
C GLY A 44 3.40 1.61 0.76
N PHE A 45 2.20 1.18 0.34
CA PHE A 45 1.08 0.99 1.27
C PHE A 45 1.14 -0.39 1.92
N GLY A 46 1.05 -0.42 3.26
CA GLY A 46 0.97 -1.62 4.08
C GLY A 46 2.30 -2.33 4.31
N SER A 47 2.30 -3.32 5.21
CA SER A 47 3.38 -4.31 5.38
C SER A 47 3.12 -5.54 4.50
N TYR A 48 4.06 -6.50 4.46
CA TYR A 48 3.87 -7.74 3.69
C TYR A 48 2.60 -8.51 4.08
N HIS A 49 1.76 -8.80 3.09
CA HIS A 49 0.61 -9.71 3.18
C HIS A 49 0.72 -10.77 2.08
N SER A 50 0.38 -12.02 2.39
CA SER A 50 0.52 -13.14 1.44
C SER A 50 -0.54 -13.09 0.34
N GLY A 51 -0.14 -12.64 -0.85
CA GLY A 51 -0.93 -12.71 -2.09
C GLY A 51 -1.98 -11.62 -2.26
N ILE A 52 -2.51 -11.03 -1.18
CA ILE A 52 -3.52 -9.97 -1.25
C ILE A 52 -3.29 -8.83 -0.25
N CYS A 53 -3.87 -7.67 -0.54
CA CYS A 53 -4.00 -6.53 0.36
C CYS A 53 -5.46 -6.05 0.33
N GLN A 54 -6.03 -5.75 1.50
CA GLN A 54 -7.43 -5.32 1.62
C GLN A 54 -7.56 -3.81 1.47
N PHE A 55 -8.49 -3.37 0.62
CA PHE A 55 -8.79 -1.96 0.40
C PHE A 55 -10.26 -1.65 0.65
N VAL A 56 -10.51 -0.54 1.35
CA VAL A 56 -11.82 0.12 1.42
C VAL A 56 -11.91 1.17 0.32
N PHE A 57 -12.99 1.12 -0.44
CA PHE A 57 -13.31 2.11 -1.48
C PHE A 57 -14.18 3.22 -0.90
N GLY A 58 -14.26 4.35 -1.61
CA GLY A 58 -15.02 5.52 -1.16
C GLY A 58 -16.54 5.29 -1.05
N ASP A 59 -17.06 4.21 -1.63
CA ASP A 59 -18.45 3.75 -1.51
C ASP A 59 -18.67 2.78 -0.33
N GLY A 60 -17.62 2.52 0.47
CA GLY A 60 -17.66 1.59 1.60
C GLY A 60 -17.46 0.13 1.24
N ARG A 61 -17.30 -0.22 -0.04
CA ARG A 61 -17.00 -1.61 -0.43
C ARG A 61 -15.59 -1.99 0.04
N VAL A 62 -15.42 -3.23 0.46
CA VAL A 62 -14.11 -3.82 0.74
C VAL A 62 -13.76 -4.79 -0.37
N ALA A 63 -12.56 -4.69 -0.93
CA ALA A 63 -12.07 -5.66 -1.90
C ALA A 63 -10.64 -6.12 -1.57
N ALA A 64 -10.41 -7.42 -1.74
CA ALA A 64 -9.09 -8.02 -1.71
C ALA A 64 -8.41 -7.82 -3.07
N ILE A 65 -7.28 -7.13 -3.08
CA ILE A 65 -6.52 -6.81 -4.29
C ILE A 65 -5.22 -7.59 -4.26
N ASN A 66 -4.82 -8.18 -5.39
CA ASN A 66 -3.57 -8.92 -5.45
C ASN A 66 -2.37 -8.01 -5.17
N ASN A 67 -1.40 -8.47 -4.36
CA ASN A 67 -0.19 -7.70 -4.08
C ASN A 67 0.72 -7.50 -5.31
N THR A 68 0.48 -8.25 -6.39
CA THR A 68 1.11 -8.09 -7.71
C THR A 68 0.28 -7.22 -8.68
N ILE A 69 -0.73 -6.50 -8.20
CA ILE A 69 -1.49 -5.55 -9.03
C ILE A 69 -0.52 -4.59 -9.76
N PRO A 70 -0.71 -4.34 -11.08
CA PRO A 70 0.10 -3.38 -11.80
C PRO A 70 0.07 -1.99 -11.16
N LEU A 71 1.21 -1.32 -11.12
CA LEU A 71 1.35 0.00 -10.49
C LEU A 71 0.42 1.03 -11.13
N ASN A 72 0.27 1.02 -12.45
CA ASN A 72 -0.66 1.89 -13.16
C ASN A 72 -2.12 1.66 -12.73
N THR A 73 -2.56 0.41 -12.59
CA THR A 73 -3.92 0.12 -12.12
C THR A 73 -4.11 0.58 -10.68
N LEU A 74 -3.12 0.37 -9.81
CA LEU A 74 -3.13 0.90 -8.44
C LEU A 74 -3.22 2.44 -8.41
N GLN A 75 -2.50 3.13 -9.32
CA GLN A 75 -2.56 4.59 -9.47
C GLN A 75 -3.94 5.09 -9.89
N LEU A 76 -4.61 4.37 -10.78
CA LEU A 76 -5.99 4.67 -11.18
C LEU A 76 -6.95 4.46 -10.02
N LEU A 77 -6.78 3.40 -9.23
CA LEU A 77 -7.64 3.08 -8.08
C LEU A 77 -7.61 4.14 -6.97
N ILE A 78 -6.47 4.78 -6.76
CA ILE A 78 -6.33 5.83 -5.73
C ILE A 78 -6.70 7.23 -6.23
N ASN A 79 -6.73 7.42 -7.56
CA ASN A 79 -7.02 8.71 -8.15
C ASN A 79 -8.53 8.85 -8.37
N ARG A 80 -9.14 9.81 -7.70
CA ARG A 80 -10.59 10.04 -7.79
C ARG A 80 -10.98 11.09 -8.83
N GLN A 81 -10.03 11.80 -9.44
CA GLN A 81 -10.30 13.01 -10.23
C GLN A 81 -9.75 12.99 -11.68
N ASP A 82 -9.16 11.89 -12.14
CA ASP A 82 -8.64 11.82 -13.53
C ASP A 82 -9.70 11.42 -14.56
N GLY A 83 -10.85 10.89 -14.13
CA GLY A 83 -11.92 10.45 -15.02
C GLY A 83 -11.56 9.24 -15.89
N GLN A 84 -10.47 8.53 -15.56
CA GLN A 84 -10.01 7.39 -16.33
C GLN A 84 -10.74 6.11 -15.92
N VAL A 85 -10.94 5.22 -16.89
CA VAL A 85 -11.53 3.90 -16.64
C VAL A 85 -10.48 3.00 -15.99
N ILE A 86 -10.88 2.32 -14.92
CA ILE A 86 -10.03 1.35 -14.24
C ILE A 86 -10.19 -0.01 -14.97
N PRO A 87 -9.10 -0.61 -15.46
CA PRO A 87 -9.15 -1.96 -16.05
C PRO A 87 -9.44 -3.00 -14.97
N ASP A 88 -9.72 -4.25 -15.35
CA ASP A 88 -9.94 -5.33 -14.37
C ASP A 88 -8.75 -5.52 -13.41
N TYR A 89 -9.04 -5.80 -12.14
CA TYR A 89 -8.06 -5.90 -11.04
C TYR A 89 -8.44 -6.90 -9.95
#